data_AF-X1EYD2-F1
#
_entry.id   AF-X1EYD2-F1
#
_cell.length_a   1.000
_cell.length_b   1.000
_cell.length_c   1.000
_cell.angle_alpha   90.00
_cell.angle_beta   90.00
_cell.angle_gamma   90.00
#
_symmetry.space_group_name_H-M   'P 1'
#
loop_
_entity.id
_entity.type
_entity.pdbx_description
1 polymer ?
#
loop_
_entity_poly.entity_id
_entity_poly.type
_entity_poly.pdbx_seq_one_letter_code
_entity_poly.pdbx_strand_id
1 'polypeptide(L)'
;MEKPQKNYAFIDGQNFFKSIQELEIELEALEVELDLNEFRIHLMEKHAVNIAYYFVGYMPKNKLLYATLRKQGYELIFKEVAVHEDVIKGNVDVNLTLQSMIDIDN
;
A
#
# COMPACT_ATOMS: atom_id res chain seq x y z
N MET A 1 31.77 1.84 6.79
CA MET A 1 30.40 2.04 7.26
C MET A 1 29.49 1.39 6.24
N GLU A 2 28.69 0.40 6.63
CA GLU A 2 27.67 -0.17 5.76
C GLU A 2 26.67 0.94 5.39
N LYS A 3 26.32 1.04 4.11
CA LYS A 3 25.28 1.97 3.68
C LYS A 3 23.99 1.55 4.39
N PRO A 4 23.22 2.48 4.99
CA PRO A 4 21.92 2.13 5.55
C PRO A 4 21.09 1.51 4.43
N GLN A 5 20.65 0.25 4.60
CA GLN A 5 19.73 -0.40 3.67
C GLN A 5 18.45 0.43 3.67
N LYS A 6 18.23 1.16 2.58
CA LYS A 6 17.00 1.90 2.34
C LYS A 6 16.08 0.97 1.59
N ASN A 7 15.21 0.27 2.30
CA ASN A 7 14.24 -0.57 1.66
C ASN A 7 13.00 0.26 1.32
N TYR A 8 12.32 -0.18 0.27
CA TYR A 8 11.08 0.41 -0.23
C TYR A 8 9.99 -0.66 -0.13
N ALA A 9 8.81 -0.25 0.32
CA ALA A 9 7.63 -1.10 0.27
C ALA A 9 6.71 -0.58 -0.83
N PHE A 10 6.18 -1.51 -1.62
CA PHE A 10 5.22 -1.23 -2.67
C PHE A 10 3.95 -2.04 -2.36
N ILE A 11 2.92 -1.35 -1.89
CA ILE A 11 1.72 -1.96 -1.34
C ILE A 11 0.57 -1.76 -2.34
N ASP A 12 0.03 -2.85 -2.87
CA ASP A 12 -1.23 -2.80 -3.59
C ASP A 12 -2.40 -2.67 -2.62
N GLY A 13 -2.91 -1.47 -2.45
CA GLY A 13 -3.99 -1.18 -1.51
C GLY A 13 -5.29 -1.93 -1.79
N GLN A 14 -5.56 -2.30 -3.05
CA GLN A 14 -6.77 -3.07 -3.38
C GLN A 14 -6.62 -4.53 -2.94
N ASN A 15 -5.48 -5.15 -3.25
CA ASN A 15 -5.21 -6.52 -2.84
C ASN A 15 -5.10 -6.62 -1.32
N PHE A 16 -4.35 -5.69 -0.71
CA PHE A 16 -4.20 -5.61 0.74
C PHE A 16 -5.54 -5.50 1.47
N PHE A 17 -6.43 -4.61 1.02
CA PHE A 17 -7.76 -4.47 1.60
C PHE A 17 -8.61 -5.75 1.45
N LYS A 18 -8.60 -6.39 0.27
CA LYS A 18 -9.31 -7.66 0.07
C LYS A 18 -8.78 -8.77 0.96
N SER A 19 -7.46 -8.91 1.08
CA SER A 19 -6.84 -9.89 1.97
C SER A 19 -7.21 -9.63 3.43
N ILE A 20 -7.29 -8.36 3.85
CA ILE A 20 -7.79 -8.01 5.19
C ILE A 20 -9.24 -8.40 5.34
N GLN A 21 -10.12 -8.11 4.39
CA GLN A 21 -11.54 -8.50 4.51
C GLN A 21 -11.74 -10.02 4.57
N GLU A 22 -10.92 -10.78 3.84
CA GLU A 22 -10.93 -12.24 3.92
C GLU A 22 -10.42 -12.73 5.28
N LEU A 23 -9.37 -12.09 5.82
CA LEU A 23 -8.81 -12.37 7.14
C LEU A 23 -9.70 -11.85 8.29
N GLU A 24 -10.49 -10.79 8.10
CA GLU A 24 -11.34 -10.16 9.11
C GLU A 24 -12.39 -11.15 9.64
N ILE A 25 -12.82 -12.11 8.82
CA ILE A 25 -13.70 -13.20 9.28
C ILE A 25 -13.00 -14.08 10.34
N GLU A 26 -11.70 -14.31 10.19
CA GLU A 26 -10.89 -15.09 11.14
C GLU A 26 -10.39 -14.22 12.31
N LEU A 27 -10.12 -12.94 12.07
CA LEU A 27 -9.61 -11.99 13.06
C LEU A 27 -10.71 -11.41 13.96
N GLU A 28 -11.95 -11.28 13.49
CA GLU A 28 -13.10 -10.88 14.32
C GLU A 28 -13.37 -11.92 15.40
N ALA A 29 -13.17 -13.21 15.10
CA ALA A 29 -13.19 -14.28 16.09
C ALA A 29 -12.04 -14.20 17.12
N LEU A 30 -11.01 -13.41 16.83
CA LEU A 30 -9.84 -13.17 17.67
C LEU A 30 -9.78 -11.74 18.26
N GLU A 31 -10.78 -10.90 17.99
CA GLU A 31 -10.84 -9.48 18.37
C GLU A 31 -9.61 -8.66 17.91
N VAL A 32 -9.02 -9.01 16.76
CA VAL A 32 -7.85 -8.30 16.21
C VAL A 32 -8.29 -7.34 15.11
N GLU A 33 -8.11 -6.04 15.32
CA GLU A 33 -8.27 -5.00 14.29
C GLU A 33 -6.90 -4.67 13.67
N LEU A 34 -6.82 -4.62 12.34
CA LEU A 34 -5.56 -4.27 11.69
C LEU A 34 -5.32 -2.76 11.72
N ASP A 35 -4.31 -2.34 12.48
CA ASP A 35 -3.86 -0.95 12.48
C ASP A 35 -2.76 -0.71 11.41
N LEU A 36 -3.12 0.09 10.40
CA LEU A 36 -2.21 0.50 9.33
C LEU A 36 -1.02 1.33 9.82
N ASN A 37 -1.14 2.02 10.96
CA ASN A 37 -0.03 2.72 11.61
C ASN A 37 0.97 1.73 12.20
N GLU A 38 0.48 0.71 12.91
CA GLU A 38 1.34 -0.35 13.45
C GLU A 38 2.02 -1.13 12.32
N PHE A 39 1.31 -1.40 11.22
CA PHE A 39 1.90 -2.00 10.04
C PHE A 39 3.03 -1.14 9.45
N ARG A 40 2.86 0.19 9.41
CA ARG A 40 3.92 1.10 8.93
C ARG A 40 5.16 1.08 9.83
N ILE A 41 4.95 1.06 11.15
CA ILE A 41 6.01 0.94 12.14
C ILE A 41 6.73 -0.39 11.97
N HIS A 42 5.99 -1.48 11.78
CA HIS A 42 6.57 -2.81 11.54
C HIS A 42 7.48 -2.84 10.31
N LEU A 43 7.03 -2.28 9.17
CA LEU A 43 7.85 -2.17 7.96
C LEU A 43 9.13 -1.37 8.20
N MET A 44 9.04 -0.29 8.98
CA MET A 44 10.20 0.53 9.33
C MET A 44 11.19 -0.24 10.21
N GLU A 45 10.72 -0.82 11.31
CA GLU A 45 11.60 -1.41 12.33
C GLU A 45 12.16 -2.76 11.94
N LYS A 46 11.36 -3.61 11.28
CA LYS A 46 11.76 -4.99 10.95
C LYS A 46 12.43 -5.09 9.60
N HIS A 47 12.06 -4.21 8.67
CA HIS A 47 12.51 -4.30 7.29
C HIS A 47 13.27 -3.06 6.82
N ALA A 48 13.57 -2.10 7.70
CA ALA A 48 14.26 -0.85 7.32
C ALA A 48 13.60 -0.12 6.15
N VAL A 49 12.26 -0.22 6.05
CA VAL A 49 11.50 0.44 4.97
C VAL A 49 11.43 1.93 5.25
N ASN A 50 12.13 2.69 4.42
CA ASN A 50 12.15 4.15 4.48
C ASN A 50 10.92 4.75 3.79
N ILE A 51 10.58 4.24 2.60
CA ILE A 51 9.43 4.72 1.81
C ILE A 51 8.45 3.57 1.60
N ALA A 52 7.19 3.80 1.96
CA ALA A 52 6.10 2.85 1.75
C ALA A 52 5.10 3.45 0.76
N TYR A 53 5.23 3.08 -0.51
CA TYR A 53 4.29 3.44 -1.55
C TYR A 53 3.00 2.63 -1.40
N TYR A 54 1.87 3.31 -1.36
CA TYR A 54 0.56 2.70 -1.25
C TYR A 54 -0.25 3.05 -2.50
N PHE A 55 -0.45 2.06 -3.36
CA PHE A 55 -1.16 2.22 -4.62
C PHE A 55 -2.66 2.10 -4.39
N VAL A 56 -3.43 3.10 -4.80
CA VAL A 56 -4.88 3.13 -4.57
C VAL A 56 -5.61 3.82 -5.71
N GLY A 57 -6.80 3.34 -6.06
CA GLY A 57 -7.68 4.05 -6.99
C GLY A 57 -8.26 5.31 -6.34
N TYR A 58 -8.27 6.44 -7.06
CA TYR A 58 -8.83 7.68 -6.52
C TYR A 58 -10.36 7.64 -6.48
N MET A 59 -10.92 7.79 -5.29
CA MET A 59 -12.35 7.91 -5.04
C MET A 59 -12.60 9.13 -4.14
N PRO A 60 -13.35 10.15 -4.57
CA PRO A 60 -13.57 11.37 -3.78
C PRO A 60 -14.13 11.14 -2.38
N LYS A 61 -14.92 10.08 -2.19
CA LYS A 61 -15.50 9.68 -0.89
C LYS A 61 -14.47 9.22 0.14
N ASN A 62 -13.28 8.79 -0.30
CA ASN A 62 -12.24 8.23 0.57
C ASN A 62 -11.18 9.26 1.01
N LYS A 63 -11.45 10.57 0.84
CA LYS A 63 -10.50 11.64 1.20
C LYS A 63 -9.97 11.56 2.63
N LEU A 64 -10.81 11.19 3.59
CA LEU A 64 -10.39 11.05 4.99
C LEU A 64 -9.37 9.92 5.17
N LEU A 65 -9.64 8.74 4.60
CA LEU A 65 -8.71 7.61 4.58
C LEU A 65 -7.36 8.00 3.97
N TYR A 66 -7.38 8.72 2.84
CA TYR A 66 -6.14 9.18 2.21
C TYR A 66 -5.35 10.15 3.09
N ALA A 67 -6.03 11.01 3.85
CA ALA A 67 -5.37 11.92 4.79
C ALA A 67 -4.74 11.14 5.95
N THR A 68 -5.44 10.12 6.47
CA THR A 68 -4.93 9.25 7.54
C THR A 68 -3.69 8.47 7.10
N LEU A 69 -3.74 7.81 5.95
CA LEU A 69 -2.60 7.06 5.40
C LEU A 69 -1.37 7.95 5.20
N ARG A 70 -1.54 9.16 4.67
CA ARG A 70 -0.43 10.12 4.54
C ARG A 70 0.15 10.53 5.89
N LYS A 71 -0.71 10.80 6.89
CA LYS A 71 -0.26 11.14 8.25
C LYS A 71 0.51 9.99 8.91
N GLN A 72 0.16 8.75 8.59
CA GLN A 72 0.87 7.55 9.05
C GLN A 72 2.20 7.35 8.32
N GLY A 73 2.51 8.08 7.25
CA GLY A 73 3.79 8.01 6.54
C GLY A 73 3.80 7.09 5.32
N TYR A 74 2.63 6.88 4.70
CA TYR A 74 2.52 6.24 3.38
C TYR A 74 2.53 7.27 2.25
N GLU A 75 3.26 6.94 1.18
CA GLU A 75 3.26 7.70 -0.07
C GLU A 75 2.16 7.18 -0.99
N LEU A 76 1.05 7.92 -1.06
CA LEU A 76 -0.11 7.49 -1.84
C LEU A 76 0.11 7.71 -3.35
N ILE A 77 0.12 6.63 -4.11
CA ILE A 77 0.17 6.65 -5.56
C ILE A 77 -1.23 6.37 -6.10
N PHE A 78 -1.89 7.41 -6.63
CA PHE A 78 -3.21 7.26 -7.23
C PHE A 78 -3.11 6.65 -8.61
N LYS A 79 -3.74 5.50 -8.80
CA LYS A 79 -3.92 4.89 -10.13
C LYS A 79 -5.14 5.53 -10.80
N GLU A 80 -4.99 5.96 -12.04
CA GLU A 80 -6.13 6.34 -12.87
C GLU A 80 -7.05 5.12 -12.99
N VAL A 81 -8.30 5.28 -12.58
CA VAL A 81 -9.31 4.23 -12.73
C VAL A 81 -9.79 4.30 -14.18
N ALA A 82 -9.11 3.60 -15.08
CA ALA A 82 -9.58 3.44 -16.45
C ALA A 82 -10.84 2.55 -16.43
N VAL A 83 -12.01 3.17 -16.51
CA VAL A 83 -13.25 2.46 -16.84
C VAL A 83 -13.30 2.35 -18.35
N HIS A 84 -13.04 1.17 -18.90
CA HIS A 84 -13.33 0.83 -20.29
C HIS A 84 -14.28 -0.36 -20.29
N GLU A 85 -15.48 -0.16 -20.84
CA GLU A 85 -16.42 -1.22 -21.24
C GLU A 85 -16.71 -2.30 -20.17
N ASP A 86 -17.08 -1.88 -18.95
CA ASP A 86 -17.54 -2.77 -17.86
C ASP A 86 -16.56 -3.88 -17.42
N VAL A 87 -15.29 -3.84 -17.83
CA VAL A 87 -14.25 -4.78 -17.41
C VAL A 87 -13.04 -4.03 -16.85
N ILE A 88 -12.89 -4.08 -15.52
CA ILE A 88 -11.69 -3.58 -14.85
C ILE A 88 -10.55 -4.59 -15.11
N LYS A 89 -9.70 -4.31 -16.11
CA LYS A 89 -8.38 -4.94 -16.28
C LYS A 89 -7.29 -3.96 -15.87
N GLY A 90 -7.11 -3.79 -14.58
CA GLY A 90 -6.00 -3.04 -14.00
C GLY A 90 -5.09 -3.98 -13.22
N ASN A 91 -4.27 -4.77 -13.90
CA ASN A 91 -3.29 -5.56 -13.18
C ASN A 91 -2.19 -4.61 -12.67
N VAL A 92 -2.00 -4.60 -11.36
CA VAL A 92 -1.17 -3.67 -10.58
C VAL A 92 0.33 -3.88 -10.82
N ASP A 93 0.68 -5.06 -11.35
CA ASP A 93 2.05 -5.52 -11.61
C ASP A 93 2.88 -4.57 -12.48
N VAL A 94 2.29 -3.92 -13.48
CA VAL A 94 3.04 -3.05 -14.41
C VAL A 94 3.55 -1.79 -13.72
N ASN A 95 2.71 -1.14 -12.90
CA ASN A 95 3.09 0.10 -12.21
C ASN A 95 4.05 -0.18 -11.05
N LEU A 96 3.90 -1.34 -10.39
CA LEU A 96 4.88 -1.87 -9.45
C LEU A 96 6.25 -2.04 -10.12
N THR A 97 6.29 -2.75 -11.26
CA THR A 97 7.51 -3.02 -12.02
C THR A 97 8.18 -1.73 -12.48
N LEU A 98 7.40 -0.78 -13.01
CA LEU A 98 7.94 0.50 -13.51
C LEU A 98 8.58 1.31 -12.38
N GLN A 99 7.93 1.38 -11.22
CA GLN A 99 8.45 2.12 -10.08
C GLN A 99 9.70 1.45 -9.49
N SER A 100 9.71 0.11 -9.37
CA SER A 100 10.91 -0.62 -8.95
C SER A 100 12.08 -0.43 -9.91
N MET A 101 11.83 -0.25 -11.21
CA MET A 101 12.88 0.07 -12.19
C MET A 101 13.41 1.51 -12.06
N ILE A 102 12.56 2.46 -11.66
CA ILE A 102 12.99 3.86 -11.42
C ILE A 102 13.88 3.94 -10.18
N ASP A 103 13.56 3.16 -9.14
CA ASP A 103 14.27 3.21 -7.85
C ASP A 103 15.47 2.27 -7.78
N ILE A 104 15.77 1.50 -8.84
CA ILE A 104 16.80 0.44 -8.82
C ILE A 104 18.22 0.95 -8.56
N ASP A 105 18.48 2.21 -8.90
CA ASP A 105 19.80 2.85 -8.82
C ASP A 105 19.89 3.91 -7.70
N ASN A 106 18.85 4.08 -6.86
CA ASN A 106 18.77 5.07 -5.77
C ASN A 106 19.13 4.48 -4.39
#